data_AF-A0ABD5U3P6-F1
#
_entry.id   AF-A0ABD5U3P6-F1
#
_cell.length_a   1.000
_cell.length_b   1.000
_cell.length_c   1.000
_cell.angle_alpha   90.00
_cell.angle_beta   90.00
_cell.angle_gamma   90.00
#
_symmetry.space_group_name_H-M   'P 1'
#
loop_
_entity.id
_entity.type
_entity.pdbx_description
1 polymer ?
#
loop_
_entity_poly.entity_id
_entity_poly.type
_entity_poly.pdbx_seq_one_letter_code
_entity_poly.pdbx_strand_id
1 'polypeptide(L)'
;MSTPLRVEVHPGCEAVVDFDPDLTFECVESCTWCCHRGVPLYEDEAAGAPPAARAAVERATRNVGGRDVVGREDKDREEHVDVDGRACRFLDDDGRCALHAEYDWKPARCSVFPLSVTVEDGEIHVDVHDAARTYCEGLGVSDRRVVDDLAAFLPRPLWEVDDPTSETVPR
;
A
#
# COMPACT_ATOMS: atom_id res chain seq x y z
N MET A 1 -4.17 -16.58 -21.55
CA MET A 1 -3.96 -17.02 -20.15
C MET A 1 -2.47 -17.08 -19.98
N SER A 2 -1.87 -16.03 -19.39
CA SER A 2 -0.45 -16.08 -19.04
C SER A 2 -0.25 -17.16 -18.00
N THR A 3 0.82 -17.94 -18.14
CA THR A 3 1.26 -18.87 -17.11
C THR A 3 1.65 -18.05 -15.87
N PRO A 4 1.20 -18.43 -14.65
CA PRO A 4 1.59 -17.73 -13.43
C PRO A 4 3.12 -17.73 -13.30
N LEU A 5 3.68 -16.53 -13.18
CA LEU A 5 5.13 -16.33 -13.09
C LEU A 5 5.52 -16.30 -11.60
N ARG A 6 6.46 -17.16 -11.21
CA ARG A 6 6.99 -17.16 -9.84
C ARG A 6 8.24 -16.30 -9.77
N VAL A 7 8.29 -15.39 -8.81
CA VAL A 7 9.42 -14.47 -8.62
C VAL A 7 9.88 -14.53 -7.17
N GLU A 8 11.18 -14.72 -6.96
CA GLU A 8 11.80 -14.52 -5.66
C GLU A 8 11.93 -13.02 -5.40
N VAL A 9 11.15 -12.51 -4.45
CA VAL A 9 11.08 -11.06 -4.14
C VAL A 9 12.13 -10.67 -3.11
N HIS A 10 12.32 -11.53 -2.10
CA HIS A 10 13.41 -11.46 -1.11
C HIS A 10 14.02 -12.85 -0.96
N PRO A 11 15.22 -12.99 -0.38
CA PRO A 11 15.81 -14.31 -0.13
C PRO A 11 14.84 -15.27 0.59
N GLY A 12 14.46 -16.36 -0.09
CA GLY A 12 13.52 -17.37 0.40
C GLY A 12 12.05 -16.94 0.45
N CYS A 13 11.68 -15.83 -0.20
CA CYS A 13 10.33 -15.29 -0.27
C CYS A 13 9.87 -15.21 -1.71
N GLU A 14 9.03 -16.16 -2.13
CA GLU A 14 8.47 -16.22 -3.47
C GLU A 14 7.07 -15.62 -3.51
N ALA A 15 6.74 -14.99 -4.64
CA ALA A 15 5.41 -14.53 -4.98
C ALA A 15 5.00 -15.09 -6.35
N VAL A 16 3.72 -15.41 -6.50
CA VAL A 16 3.08 -15.75 -7.77
C VAL A 16 2.49 -14.48 -8.36
N VAL A 17 2.93 -14.13 -9.57
CA VAL A 17 2.49 -12.94 -10.30
C VAL A 17 1.33 -13.30 -11.22
N ASP A 18 0.18 -12.67 -10.97
CA ASP A 18 -1.08 -12.88 -11.69
C ASP A 18 -1.47 -11.70 -12.60
N PHE A 19 -0.64 -10.65 -12.64
CA PHE A 19 -0.77 -9.54 -13.58
C PHE A 19 0.12 -9.72 -14.83
N ASP A 20 -0.05 -8.84 -15.82
CA ASP A 20 0.79 -8.82 -17.03
C ASP A 20 2.25 -8.50 -16.66
N PRO A 21 3.24 -9.38 -16.93
CA PRO A 21 4.63 -9.11 -16.58
C PRO A 21 5.21 -7.87 -17.27
N ASP A 22 4.59 -7.40 -18.36
CA ASP A 22 4.98 -6.17 -19.04
C ASP A 22 4.33 -4.91 -18.44
N LEU A 23 3.53 -5.06 -17.38
CA LEU A 23 2.97 -3.95 -16.62
C LEU A 23 4.10 -3.07 -16.05
N THR A 24 4.01 -1.78 -16.36
CA THR A 24 4.90 -0.76 -15.82
C THR A 24 4.19 0.13 -14.82
N PHE A 25 4.96 0.69 -13.89
CA PHE A 25 4.44 1.60 -12.88
C PHE A 25 5.49 2.64 -12.47
N GLU A 26 5.03 3.86 -12.22
CA GLU A 26 5.79 4.87 -11.48
C GLU A 26 4.82 5.73 -10.65
N CYS A 27 5.24 6.14 -9.45
CA CYS A 27 4.46 7.09 -8.66
C CYS A 27 4.46 8.46 -9.35
N VAL A 28 3.28 9.00 -9.66
CA VAL A 28 3.13 10.36 -10.20
C VAL A 28 2.76 11.34 -9.08
N GLU A 29 3.30 12.56 -9.15
CA GLU A 29 3.17 13.57 -8.07
C GLU A 29 1.72 13.98 -7.78
N SER A 30 0.81 13.87 -8.76
CA SER A 30 -0.61 14.21 -8.61
C SER A 30 -1.46 13.13 -7.95
N CYS A 31 -0.96 11.88 -7.85
CA CYS A 31 -1.78 10.74 -7.48
C CYS A 31 -1.75 10.46 -5.97
N THR A 32 -2.87 10.72 -5.30
CA THR A 32 -3.05 10.47 -3.85
C THR A 32 -4.12 9.42 -3.53
N TRP A 33 -4.54 8.66 -4.54
CA TRP A 33 -5.63 7.68 -4.42
C TRP A 33 -5.40 6.63 -3.33
N CYS A 34 -4.15 6.22 -3.10
CA CYS A 34 -3.78 5.31 -2.01
C CYS A 34 -4.09 5.91 -0.63
N CYS A 35 -4.01 7.23 -0.49
CA CYS A 35 -4.28 7.97 0.75
C CYS A 35 -5.74 8.42 0.89
N HIS A 36 -6.57 8.26 -0.14
CA HIS A 36 -8.01 8.49 -0.01
C HIS A 36 -8.69 7.43 0.87
N ARG A 37 -8.03 6.30 1.09
CA ARG A 37 -8.50 5.22 1.96
C ARG A 37 -7.75 5.28 3.29
N GLY A 38 -8.44 4.95 4.38
CA GLY A 38 -7.74 4.67 5.64
C GLY A 38 -6.78 3.51 5.41
N VAL A 39 -5.71 3.44 6.20
CA VAL A 39 -4.66 2.43 6.00
C VAL A 39 -4.79 1.36 7.08
N PRO A 40 -5.23 0.13 6.75
CA PRO A 40 -5.14 -0.98 7.68
C PRO A 40 -3.66 -1.25 8.00
N LEU A 41 -3.36 -1.52 9.24
CA LEU A 41 -2.03 -1.91 9.69
C LEU A 41 -1.95 -3.42 9.80
N TYR A 42 -0.78 -3.99 9.54
CA TYR A 42 -0.50 -5.36 9.97
C TYR A 42 -0.23 -5.41 11.47
N GLU A 43 -0.33 -6.62 12.05
CA GLU A 43 0.00 -6.82 13.47
C GLU A 43 1.44 -6.37 13.74
N ASP A 44 1.64 -5.64 14.85
CA ASP A 44 2.92 -5.10 15.30
C ASP A 44 3.71 -4.24 14.29
N GLU A 45 3.11 -3.82 13.18
CA GLU A 45 3.78 -3.06 12.12
C GLU A 45 4.40 -1.75 12.62
N ALA A 46 3.72 -1.08 13.55
CA ALA A 46 4.21 0.16 14.16
C ALA A 46 5.46 -0.04 15.03
N ALA A 47 5.79 -1.28 15.43
CA ALA A 47 7.00 -1.57 16.20
C ALA A 47 8.28 -1.39 15.36
N GLY A 48 8.19 -1.54 14.03
CA GLY A 48 9.28 -1.28 13.09
C GLY A 48 9.45 0.22 12.75
N ALA A 49 8.56 1.09 13.22
CA ALA A 49 8.61 2.52 12.94
C ALA A 49 9.55 3.26 13.90
N PRO A 50 10.18 4.37 13.47
CA PRO A 50 10.87 5.28 14.38
C PRO A 50 9.96 5.71 15.55
N PRO A 51 10.47 5.91 16.78
CA PRO A 51 9.62 6.15 17.96
C PRO A 51 8.60 7.29 17.80
N ALA A 52 8.98 8.37 17.10
CA ALA A 52 8.08 9.48 16.80
C ALA A 52 6.97 9.09 15.80
N ALA A 53 7.33 8.40 14.72
CA ALA A 53 6.40 7.85 13.73
C ALA A 53 5.42 6.88 14.38
N ARG A 54 5.93 5.94 15.19
CA ARG A 54 5.14 4.99 15.98
C ARG A 54 4.11 5.71 16.83
N ALA A 55 4.54 6.67 17.64
CA ALA A 55 3.63 7.42 18.51
C ALA A 55 2.60 8.24 17.72
N ALA A 56 2.96 8.74 16.54
CA ALA A 56 2.03 9.43 15.65
C ALA A 56 0.98 8.48 15.07
N VAL A 57 1.40 7.31 14.58
CA VAL A 57 0.52 6.25 14.06
C VAL A 57 -0.41 5.75 15.15
N GLU A 58 0.10 5.38 16.33
CA GLU A 58 -0.72 4.91 17.46
C GLU A 58 -1.83 5.91 17.84
N ARG A 59 -1.56 7.23 17.78
CA ARG A 59 -2.58 8.27 18.01
C ARG A 59 -3.60 8.40 16.87
N ALA A 60 -3.21 8.03 15.65
CA ALA A 60 -4.03 8.11 14.45
C ALA A 60 -4.84 6.83 14.20
N THR A 61 -4.45 5.74 14.85
CA THR A 61 -5.01 4.41 14.68
C THR A 61 -6.28 4.23 15.51
N ARG A 62 -7.25 3.56 14.92
CA ARG A 62 -8.48 3.11 15.56
C ARG A 62 -8.73 1.66 15.19
N ASN A 63 -9.32 0.91 16.11
CA ASN A 63 -9.75 -0.45 15.82
C ASN A 63 -11.11 -0.45 15.11
N VAL A 64 -11.19 -1.08 13.94
CA VAL A 64 -12.41 -1.24 13.14
C VAL A 64 -12.56 -2.72 12.80
N GLY A 65 -13.58 -3.36 13.37
CA GLY A 65 -13.84 -4.79 13.12
C GLY A 65 -12.68 -5.71 13.50
N GLY A 66 -11.93 -5.37 14.57
CA GLY A 66 -10.77 -6.15 15.02
C GLY A 66 -9.46 -5.79 14.32
N ARG A 67 -9.46 -4.89 13.34
CA ARG A 67 -8.26 -4.45 12.61
C ARG A 67 -7.88 -3.03 13.00
N ASP A 68 -6.60 -2.79 13.19
CA ASP A 68 -6.07 -1.45 13.41
C ASP A 68 -5.97 -0.70 12.09
N VAL A 69 -6.55 0.51 12.05
CA VAL A 69 -6.65 1.31 10.84
C VAL A 69 -6.24 2.75 11.16
N VAL A 70 -5.27 3.28 10.42
CA VAL A 70 -4.98 4.71 10.39
C VAL A 70 -6.18 5.44 9.81
N GLY A 71 -6.77 6.31 10.63
CA GLY A 71 -7.98 7.03 10.30
C GLY A 71 -7.80 8.06 9.18
N ARG A 72 -8.92 8.36 8.53
CA ARG A 72 -9.09 9.53 7.67
C ARG A 72 -9.62 10.70 8.50
N GLU A 73 -9.31 11.92 8.09
CA GLU A 73 -9.82 13.15 8.71
C GLU A 73 -10.30 14.11 7.64
N ASP A 74 -11.17 15.04 8.05
CA ASP A 74 -11.57 16.17 7.21
C ASP A 74 -10.35 17.03 6.90
N LYS A 75 -10.18 17.40 5.64
CA LYS A 75 -9.14 18.32 5.20
C LYS A 75 -9.81 19.57 4.67
N ASP A 76 -9.31 20.75 5.05
CA ASP A 76 -9.84 22.04 4.61
C ASP A 76 -9.27 22.43 3.23
N ARG A 77 -9.49 21.56 2.23
CA ARG A 77 -9.00 21.71 0.84
C ARG A 77 -9.80 20.82 -0.13
N GLU A 78 -9.75 21.17 -1.41
CA GLU A 78 -10.42 20.43 -2.49
C GLU A 78 -9.48 19.45 -3.23
N GLU A 79 -8.17 19.67 -3.13
CA GLU A 79 -7.15 18.83 -3.76
C GLU A 79 -6.68 17.72 -2.82
N HIS A 80 -6.31 16.57 -3.40
CA HIS A 80 -5.78 15.41 -2.68
C HIS A 80 -6.69 14.85 -1.57
N VAL A 81 -8.01 14.97 -1.77
CA VAL A 81 -9.05 14.43 -0.89
C VAL A 81 -10.01 13.55 -1.69
N ASP A 82 -10.72 12.65 -1.01
CA ASP A 82 -11.82 11.92 -1.62
C ASP A 82 -13.08 12.81 -1.75
N VAL A 83 -14.13 12.29 -2.38
CA VAL A 83 -15.40 12.98 -2.64
C VAL A 83 -16.13 13.50 -1.39
N ASP A 84 -15.77 13.01 -0.20
CA ASP A 84 -16.30 13.45 1.09
C ASP A 84 -15.44 14.52 1.77
N GLY A 85 -14.40 15.04 1.09
CA GLY A 85 -13.47 16.02 1.63
C GLY A 85 -12.46 15.43 2.63
N ARG A 86 -12.35 14.11 2.72
CA ARG A 86 -11.49 13.43 3.69
C ARG A 86 -10.31 12.74 3.04
N ALA A 87 -9.20 12.67 3.76
CA ALA A 87 -8.01 11.92 3.36
C ALA A 87 -7.33 11.28 4.56
N CYS A 88 -6.34 10.41 4.32
CA CYS A 88 -5.45 9.89 5.35
C CYS A 88 -4.90 11.05 6.21
N ARG A 89 -4.83 10.83 7.52
CA ARG A 89 -4.29 11.82 8.47
C ARG A 89 -2.91 12.34 8.06
N PHE A 90 -2.05 11.46 7.56
CA PHE A 90 -0.67 11.79 7.20
C PHE A 90 -0.48 12.29 5.77
N LEU A 91 -1.56 12.59 5.05
CA LEU A 91 -1.46 13.21 3.73
C LEU A 91 -1.39 14.73 3.88
N ASP A 92 -0.26 15.30 3.44
CA ASP A 92 0.02 16.73 3.47
C ASP A 92 -0.58 17.48 2.28
N ASP A 93 -0.56 18.81 2.37
CA ASP A 93 -1.15 19.73 1.40
C ASP A 93 -0.59 19.58 -0.01
N ASP A 94 0.67 19.16 -0.13
CA ASP A 94 1.37 18.90 -1.38
C ASP A 94 1.17 17.48 -1.94
N GLY A 95 0.27 16.70 -1.33
CA GLY A 95 -0.02 15.32 -1.74
C GLY A 95 1.03 14.30 -1.30
N ARG A 96 2.00 14.69 -0.47
CA ARG A 96 3.02 13.76 0.06
C ARG A 96 2.63 13.16 1.40
N CYS A 97 3.17 11.98 1.68
CA CYS A 97 2.98 11.30 2.96
C CYS A 97 3.96 11.87 3.99
N ALA A 98 3.45 12.53 5.02
CA ALA A 98 4.23 13.11 6.10
C ALA A 98 5.14 12.08 6.80
N LEU A 99 4.64 10.84 6.98
CA LEU A 99 5.43 9.78 7.62
C LEU A 99 6.67 9.43 6.80
N HIS A 100 6.51 9.31 5.48
CA HIS A 100 7.63 8.96 4.61
C HIS A 100 8.60 10.15 4.46
N ALA A 101 8.07 11.37 4.30
CA ALA A 101 8.88 12.57 4.18
C ALA A 101 9.73 12.84 5.44
N GLU A 102 9.17 12.63 6.63
CA GLU A 102 9.86 12.93 7.89
C GLU A 102 10.71 11.77 8.41
N TYR A 103 10.23 10.52 8.26
CA TYR A 103 10.82 9.36 8.93
C TYR A 103 11.36 8.30 7.97
N ASP A 104 11.29 8.51 6.66
CA ASP A 104 11.58 7.50 5.63
C ASP A 104 10.82 6.18 5.89
N TRP A 105 9.63 6.29 6.48
CA TRP A 105 8.84 5.16 6.92
C TRP A 105 7.36 5.37 6.58
N LYS A 106 6.69 4.29 6.18
CA LYS A 106 5.24 4.24 5.99
C LYS A 106 4.75 2.82 6.27
N PRO A 107 3.47 2.61 6.59
CA PRO A 107 2.91 1.27 6.69
C PRO A 107 3.19 0.46 5.41
N ALA A 108 3.52 -0.82 5.55
CA ALA A 108 3.77 -1.77 4.46
C ALA A 108 2.62 -1.81 3.47
N ARG A 109 1.35 -1.73 3.92
CA ARG A 109 0.19 -1.65 3.01
C ARG A 109 0.22 -0.44 2.09
N CYS A 110 0.85 0.67 2.49
CA CYS A 110 1.07 1.83 1.63
C CYS A 110 2.15 1.60 0.56
N SER A 111 3.02 0.60 0.73
CA SER A 111 4.00 0.18 -0.28
C SER A 111 3.39 -0.79 -1.30
N VAL A 112 2.43 -1.61 -0.86
CA VAL A 112 1.80 -2.62 -1.72
C VAL A 112 1.02 -2.00 -2.87
N PHE A 113 0.35 -0.87 -2.65
CA PHE A 113 -0.38 -0.18 -3.73
C PHE A 113 0.59 0.27 -4.85
N PRO A 114 0.28 0.01 -6.15
CA PRO A 114 -1.03 -0.34 -6.73
C PRO A 114 -1.38 -1.83 -6.75
N LEU A 115 -0.52 -2.69 -6.21
CA LEU A 115 -0.73 -4.13 -6.19
C LEU A 115 -1.74 -4.53 -5.11
N SER A 116 -2.19 -5.76 -5.22
CA SER A 116 -2.97 -6.47 -4.22
C SER A 116 -2.33 -7.82 -3.94
N VAL A 117 -2.26 -8.18 -2.66
CA VAL A 117 -1.76 -9.45 -2.17
C VAL A 117 -2.93 -10.31 -1.70
N THR A 118 -3.00 -11.55 -2.19
CA THR A 118 -3.88 -12.61 -1.71
C THR A 118 -3.06 -13.84 -1.32
N VAL A 119 -3.64 -14.75 -0.54
CA VAL A 119 -3.02 -16.03 -0.20
C VAL A 119 -3.89 -17.15 -0.76
N GLU A 120 -3.32 -17.95 -1.65
CA GLU A 120 -3.99 -19.11 -2.27
C GLU A 120 -3.08 -20.33 -2.10
N ASP A 121 -3.62 -21.43 -1.55
CA ASP A 121 -2.86 -22.67 -1.28
C ASP A 121 -1.55 -22.48 -0.49
N GLY A 122 -1.48 -21.42 0.33
CA GLY A 122 -0.28 -21.06 1.12
C GLY A 122 0.77 -20.27 0.34
N GLU A 123 0.48 -19.88 -0.90
CA GLU A 123 1.33 -19.07 -1.77
C GLU A 123 0.85 -17.62 -1.74
N ILE A 124 1.79 -16.67 -1.80
CA ILE A 124 1.47 -15.25 -1.94
C ILE A 124 1.22 -14.95 -3.42
N HIS A 125 -0.01 -14.58 -3.74
CA HIS A 125 -0.44 -14.17 -5.06
C HIS A 125 -0.50 -12.65 -5.15
N VAL A 126 -0.02 -12.11 -6.26
CA VAL A 126 0.12 -10.68 -6.48
C VAL A 126 -0.52 -10.30 -7.80
N ASP A 127 -1.55 -9.48 -7.72
CA ASP A 127 -2.24 -8.88 -8.88
C ASP A 127 -2.26 -7.34 -8.74
N VAL A 128 -2.79 -6.64 -9.74
CA VAL A 128 -3.11 -5.21 -9.64
C VAL A 128 -4.44 -5.03 -8.92
N HIS A 129 -4.45 -4.20 -7.90
CA HIS A 129 -5.68 -3.86 -7.19
C HIS A 129 -6.71 -3.27 -8.17
N ASP A 130 -7.95 -3.78 -8.17
CA ASP A 130 -9.03 -3.34 -9.08
C ASP A 130 -9.23 -1.82 -9.14
N ALA A 131 -9.14 -1.16 -7.99
CA ALA A 131 -9.23 0.29 -7.93
C ALA A 131 -8.04 0.97 -8.60
N ALA A 132 -6.84 0.41 -8.48
CA ALA A 132 -5.68 0.95 -9.16
C ALA A 132 -5.84 0.85 -10.69
N ARG A 133 -6.40 -0.26 -11.20
CA ARG A 133 -6.70 -0.40 -12.65
C ARG A 133 -7.57 0.72 -13.21
N THR A 134 -8.42 1.32 -12.37
CA THR A 134 -9.35 2.39 -12.77
C THR A 134 -8.82 3.79 -12.48
N TYR A 135 -8.16 3.97 -11.34
CA TYR A 135 -7.90 5.29 -10.76
C TYR A 135 -6.40 5.62 -10.60
N CYS A 136 -5.51 4.64 -10.75
CA CYS A 136 -4.08 4.88 -10.57
C CYS A 136 -3.48 5.43 -11.87
N GLU A 137 -3.19 6.73 -11.85
CA GLU A 137 -2.50 7.44 -12.92
C GLU A 137 -1.04 6.97 -13.15
N GLY A 138 -0.48 6.20 -12.22
CA GLY A 138 0.89 5.69 -12.31
C GLY A 138 1.06 4.41 -13.11
N LEU A 139 -0.03 3.74 -13.51
CA LEU A 139 0.06 2.51 -14.29
C LEU A 139 0.33 2.80 -15.78
N GLY A 140 1.32 2.13 -16.36
CA GLY A 140 1.62 2.22 -17.79
C GLY A 140 2.30 3.52 -18.24
N VAL A 141 2.78 4.36 -17.32
CA VAL A 141 3.33 5.69 -17.63
C VAL A 141 4.85 5.75 -17.71
N SER A 142 5.54 4.68 -17.28
CA SER A 142 7.00 4.57 -17.27
C SER A 142 7.45 3.31 -17.99
N ASP A 143 8.78 3.16 -18.14
CA ASP A 143 9.41 1.92 -18.61
C ASP A 143 9.75 0.95 -17.46
N ARG A 144 9.51 1.34 -16.20
CA ARG A 144 9.83 0.54 -15.02
C ARG A 144 8.79 -0.56 -14.87
N ARG A 145 9.16 -1.77 -15.27
CA ARG A 145 8.32 -2.97 -15.10
C ARG A 145 8.19 -3.31 -13.63
N VAL A 146 6.97 -3.54 -13.19
CA VAL A 146 6.64 -3.87 -11.79
C VAL A 146 7.33 -5.18 -11.39
N VAL A 147 7.30 -6.17 -12.27
CA VAL A 147 7.83 -7.52 -12.00
C VAL A 147 9.33 -7.51 -11.69
N ASP A 148 10.07 -6.58 -12.29
CA ASP A 148 11.52 -6.48 -12.13
C ASP A 148 11.93 -5.81 -10.81
N ASP A 149 10.97 -5.22 -10.08
CA ASP A 149 11.22 -4.47 -8.84
C ASP A 149 10.15 -4.74 -7.76
N LEU A 150 9.67 -5.98 -7.67
CA LEU A 150 8.63 -6.38 -6.71
C LEU A 150 9.02 -6.09 -5.25
N ALA A 151 10.30 -6.09 -4.92
CA ALA A 151 10.77 -5.82 -3.56
C ALA A 151 10.45 -4.39 -3.09
N ALA A 152 10.30 -3.43 -4.02
CA ALA A 152 9.89 -2.07 -3.70
C ALA A 152 8.40 -1.97 -3.29
N PHE A 153 7.57 -2.88 -3.79
CA PHE A 153 6.12 -2.91 -3.54
C PHE A 153 5.75 -3.86 -2.41
N LEU A 154 6.47 -4.97 -2.30
CA LEU A 154 6.21 -6.04 -1.36
C LEU A 154 7.32 -6.04 -0.30
N PRO A 155 7.18 -5.25 0.78
CA PRO A 155 8.22 -5.16 1.80
C PRO A 155 8.30 -6.46 2.62
N ARG A 156 9.50 -6.80 3.10
CA ARG A 156 9.79 -8.05 3.84
C ARG A 156 8.81 -8.40 4.97
N PRO A 157 8.30 -7.44 5.77
CA PRO A 157 7.33 -7.75 6.83
C PRO A 157 6.06 -8.47 6.35
N LEU A 158 5.68 -8.36 5.06
CA LEU A 158 4.55 -9.11 4.49
C LEU A 158 4.71 -10.63 4.63
N TRP A 159 5.92 -11.17 4.67
CA TRP A 159 6.11 -12.61 4.81
C TRP A 159 6.16 -13.09 6.26
N GLU A 160 6.11 -12.16 7.21
CA GLU A 160 6.28 -12.45 8.65
C GLU A 160 4.96 -12.37 9.41
N VAL A 161 3.92 -11.82 8.78
CA VAL A 161 2.58 -11.66 9.37
C VAL A 161 1.71 -12.89 9.12
N ASP A 162 0.77 -13.15 10.03
CA ASP A 162 -0.16 -14.29 9.91
C ASP A 162 -1.09 -14.16 8.68
N ASP A 163 -1.53 -12.94 8.36
CA ASP A 163 -2.38 -12.64 7.22
C ASP A 163 -1.80 -11.47 6.40
N PRO A 164 -1.10 -11.76 5.28
CA PRO A 164 -0.51 -10.73 4.44
C PRO A 164 -1.49 -10.12 3.44
N THR A 165 -2.75 -10.58 3.40
CA THR A 165 -3.71 -10.12 2.40
C THR A 165 -3.89 -8.62 2.44
N SER A 166 -3.84 -7.95 1.30
CA SER A 166 -3.87 -6.49 1.24
C SER A 166 -5.25 -5.90 0.94
N GLU A 167 -6.30 -6.74 0.92
CA GLU A 167 -7.67 -6.28 0.66
C GLU A 167 -8.10 -5.22 1.68
N THR A 168 -8.78 -4.18 1.18
CA THR A 168 -9.26 -3.08 2.02
C THR A 168 -10.45 -3.52 2.88
N VAL A 169 -10.50 -3.04 4.12
CA VAL A 169 -11.68 -3.20 4.98
C VAL A 169 -12.90 -2.53 4.30
N PRO A 170 -14.09 -3.17 4.28
CA PRO A 170 -15.30 -2.54 3.75
C PRO A 170 -15.59 -1.20 4.44
N ARG A 171 -16.13 -0.24 3.69
CA ARG A 171 -16.59 1.07 4.20
C ARG A 171 -17.72 0.93 5.22
#